data_AF-A0A7V9HDY0-F1
#
_entry.id   AF-A0A7V9HDY0-F1
#
_cell.length_a   1.000
_cell.length_b   1.000
_cell.length_c   1.000
_cell.angle_alpha   90.00
_cell.angle_beta   90.00
_cell.angle_gamma   90.00
#
_symmetry.space_group_name_H-M   'P 1'
#
loop_
_entity.id
_entity.type
_entity.pdbx_description
1 polymer ?
#
loop_
_entity_poly.entity_id
_entity_poly.type
_entity_poly.pdbx_seq_one_letter_code
_entity_poly.pdbx_strand_id
1 'polypeptide(L)' 'LPLLALSGPAVALGGPGIDPQVLTARLRSGEPSLLARIADGRVLVDPRTLAEDELDVAAAVIVRALAG' A
#
# COMPACT_ATOMS: atom_id res chain seq x y z
N LEU A 1 10.73 -9.82 20.38
CA LEU A 1 9.59 -9.26 21.17
C LEU A 1 8.49 -8.87 20.19
N PRO A 2 7.21 -9.18 20.44
CA PRO A 2 6.12 -8.51 19.75
C PRO A 2 6.21 -7.00 20.08
N LEU A 3 5.94 -6.13 19.09
CA LEU A 3 6.14 -4.67 19.12
C LEU A 3 7.55 -4.13 18.82
N LEU A 4 8.52 -4.98 18.45
CA LEU A 4 9.82 -4.49 17.97
C LEU A 4 9.66 -3.85 16.58
N ALA A 5 10.06 -2.58 16.43
CA ALA A 5 10.14 -1.94 15.13
C ALA A 5 11.33 -2.52 14.34
N LEU A 6 11.02 -3.26 13.28
CA LEU A 6 12.02 -3.86 12.39
C LEU A 6 12.24 -2.96 11.17
N SER A 7 13.46 -2.42 11.06
CA SER A 7 13.88 -1.71 9.85
C SER A 7 13.76 -2.62 8.63
N GLY A 8 13.31 -2.07 7.52
CA GLY A 8 13.12 -2.81 6.28
C GLY A 8 12.61 -1.94 5.15
N PRO A 9 12.67 -2.45 3.91
CA PRO A 9 12.18 -1.73 2.74
C PRO A 9 10.65 -1.60 2.78
N ALA A 10 10.15 -0.49 2.26
CA ALA A 10 8.74 -0.27 1.97
C ALA A 10 8.61 0.43 0.62
N VAL A 11 7.49 0.23 -0.05
CA VAL A 11 7.14 0.92 -1.30
C VAL A 11 6.30 2.13 -0.96
N ALA A 12 6.78 3.33 -1.32
CA ALA A 12 6.06 4.57 -1.12
C ALA A 12 5.32 4.98 -2.39
N LEU A 13 3.99 5.06 -2.30
CA LEU A 13 3.09 5.49 -3.37
C LEU A 13 2.66 6.94 -3.13
N GLY A 14 2.71 7.75 -4.18
CA GLY A 14 2.34 9.16 -4.14
C GLY A 14 2.89 9.94 -5.33
N GLY A 15 2.59 11.23 -5.36
CA GLY A 15 2.99 12.13 -6.44
C GLY A 15 2.08 13.35 -6.51
N PRO A 16 2.38 14.33 -7.37
CA PRO A 16 1.49 15.47 -7.59
C PRO A 16 0.06 15.01 -7.92
N GLY A 17 -0.93 15.54 -7.20
CA GLY A 17 -2.35 15.23 -7.42
C GLY A 17 -2.87 13.94 -6.77
N ILE A 18 -2.02 13.16 -6.08
CA ILE A 18 -2.46 11.97 -5.34
C ILE A 18 -2.70 12.34 -3.88
N ASP A 19 -3.95 12.27 -3.45
CA ASP A 19 -4.29 12.35 -2.02
C ASP A 19 -4.10 10.96 -1.37
N PRO A 20 -3.20 10.82 -0.38
CA PRO A 20 -2.93 9.54 0.27
C PRO A 20 -4.15 8.96 1.01
N GLN A 21 -5.07 9.81 1.51
CA GLN A 21 -6.30 9.34 2.16
C GLN A 21 -7.24 8.72 1.14
N VAL A 22 -7.41 9.38 -0.01
CA VAL A 22 -8.25 8.87 -1.11
C VAL A 22 -7.66 7.57 -1.67
N LEU A 23 -6.36 7.53 -1.92
CA LEU A 23 -5.70 6.31 -2.41
C LEU A 23 -5.85 5.15 -1.41
N THR A 24 -5.63 5.39 -0.11
CA THR A 24 -5.80 4.35 0.92
C THR A 24 -7.24 3.88 1.03
N ALA A 25 -8.22 4.78 0.88
CA ALA A 25 -9.63 4.42 0.87
C ALA A 25 -9.97 3.50 -0.31
N ARG A 26 -9.49 3.82 -1.52
CA ARG A 26 -9.67 2.99 -2.73
C ARG A 26 -9.04 1.61 -2.59
N LEU A 27 -7.81 1.54 -2.07
CA LEU A 27 -7.12 0.27 -1.83
C LEU A 27 -7.92 -0.62 -0.86
N ARG A 28 -8.49 -0.04 0.21
CA ARG A 28 -9.28 -0.76 1.20
C ARG A 28 -10.64 -1.20 0.67
N SER A 29 -11.30 -0.41 -0.17
CA SER A 29 -12.64 -0.72 -0.69
C SER A 29 -12.64 -1.57 -1.95
N GLY A 30 -11.48 -1.82 -2.57
CA GLY A 30 -11.36 -2.68 -3.74
C GLY A 30 -11.49 -4.16 -3.41
N GLU A 31 -11.72 -4.97 -4.44
CA GLU A 31 -11.67 -6.44 -4.38
C GLU A 31 -10.59 -6.95 -5.36
N PRO A 32 -9.55 -7.66 -4.89
CA PRO A 32 -9.20 -7.85 -3.49
C PRO A 32 -8.79 -6.54 -2.81
N SER A 33 -8.98 -6.47 -1.48
CA SER A 33 -8.61 -5.31 -0.67
C SER A 33 -7.12 -5.31 -0.33
N LEU A 34 -6.48 -4.15 -0.36
CA LEU A 34 -5.09 -3.98 0.10
C LEU A 34 -5.04 -2.95 1.25
N LEU A 35 -4.53 -3.37 2.40
CA LEU A 35 -4.31 -2.47 3.53
C LEU A 35 -2.90 -1.87 3.46
N ALA A 36 -2.84 -0.55 3.55
CA ALA A 36 -1.61 0.23 3.56
C ALA A 36 -1.66 1.26 4.70
N ARG A 37 -0.50 1.76 5.11
CA ARG A 37 -0.40 2.83 6.11
C ARG A 37 0.01 4.15 5.47
N ILE A 38 -0.38 5.27 6.07
CA ILE A 38 0.06 6.59 5.63
C ILE A 38 1.19 7.06 6.53
N ALA A 39 2.28 7.53 5.94
CA ALA A 39 3.38 8.19 6.64
C ALA A 39 4.03 9.23 5.70
N ASP A 40 4.43 10.38 6.25
CA ASP A 40 5.07 11.48 5.51
C ASP A 40 4.31 11.90 4.23
N GLY A 41 2.97 11.91 4.31
CA GLY A 41 2.10 12.26 3.18
C GLY A 41 2.06 11.24 2.05
N ARG A 42 2.57 10.02 2.27
CA ARG A 42 2.62 8.94 1.28
C ARG A 42 1.91 7.70 1.79
N VAL A 43 1.41 6.89 0.86
CA VAL A 43 0.88 5.56 1.17
C VAL A 43 2.05 4.57 1.12
N LEU A 44 2.26 3.83 2.21
CA LEU A 44 3.32 2.83 2.33
C LEU A 44 2.75 1.42 2.30
N VAL A 45 3.29 0.61 1.41
CA VAL A 45 3.07 -0.84 1.34
C VAL A 45 4.37 -1.53 1.78
N ASP A 46 4.31 -2.40 2.78
CA ASP A 46 5.46 -3.19 3.22
C ASP A 46 5.37 -4.58 2.56
N PRO A 47 6.24 -4.91 1.58
CA PRO A 47 6.16 -6.20 0.88
C PRO A 47 6.35 -7.40 1.82
N ARG A 48 6.92 -7.20 3.02
CA ARG A 48 7.11 -8.28 4.00
C ARG A 48 5.80 -8.76 4.62
N THR A 49 4.70 -8.03 4.41
CA THR A 49 3.36 -8.45 4.86
C THR A 49 2.59 -9.19 3.77
N LEU A 50 3.21 -9.47 2.63
CA LEU A 50 2.62 -10.18 1.50
C LEU A 50 3.35 -11.51 1.30
N ALA A 51 2.60 -12.56 0.96
CA ALA A 51 3.17 -13.79 0.43
C ALA A 51 3.67 -13.58 -1.00
N GLU A 52 4.58 -14.43 -1.48
CA GLU A 52 5.17 -14.30 -2.83
C GLU A 52 4.09 -14.36 -3.93
N ASP A 53 3.06 -15.19 -3.75
CA ASP A 53 1.92 -15.32 -4.67
C ASP A 53 0.91 -14.17 -4.57
N GLU A 54 1.00 -13.32 -3.56
CA GLU A 54 0.17 -12.11 -3.42
C GLU A 54 0.80 -10.88 -4.08
N LEU A 55 2.08 -10.92 -4.46
CA LEU A 55 2.81 -9.75 -4.98
C LEU A 55 2.21 -9.20 -6.27
N ASP A 56 1.92 -10.06 -7.24
CA ASP A 56 1.33 -9.65 -8.52
C ASP A 56 -0.10 -9.10 -8.33
N VAL A 57 -0.86 -9.70 -7.41
CA VAL A 57 -2.21 -9.24 -7.06
C VAL A 57 -2.15 -7.86 -6.40
N ALA A 58 -1.26 -7.66 -5.43
CA ALA A 58 -1.07 -6.37 -4.77
C ALA A 58 -0.64 -5.29 -5.78
N ALA A 59 0.27 -5.61 -6.69
CA ALA A 59 0.68 -4.70 -7.76
C ALA A 59 -0.51 -4.30 -8.65
N ALA A 60 -1.34 -5.27 -9.07
CA ALA A 60 -2.53 -4.99 -9.88
C ALA A 60 -3.55 -4.12 -9.14
N VAL A 61 -3.78 -4.37 -7.84
CA VAL A 61 -4.66 -3.55 -6.99
C VAL A 61 -4.14 -2.12 -6.87
N ILE A 62 -2.83 -1.94 -6.70
CA ILE A 62 -2.18 -0.62 -6.64
C ILE A 62 -2.38 0.15 -7.95
N VAL A 63 -2.10 -0.49 -9.09
CA VAL A 63 -2.27 0.14 -10.41
C VAL A 63 -3.72 0.57 -10.64
N ARG A 64 -4.69 -0.29 -10.30
CA ARG A 64 -6.12 0.03 -10.41
C ARG A 64 -6.52 1.21 -9.52
N ALA A 65 -6.05 1.24 -8.26
CA ALA A 65 -6.39 2.32 -7.33
C ALA A 65 -5.79 3.69 -7.72
N LEU A 66 -4.62 3.67 -8.39
CA LEU A 66 -3.99 4.86 -8.95
C LEU A 66 -4.72 5.40 -10.19
N ALA A 67 -5.40 4.54 -10.96
CA ALA A 67 -6.08 4.92 -12.19
C ALA A 67 -7.36 5.75 -11.96
N GLY A 68 -7.97 5.71 -10.77
CA GLY A 68 -9.20 6.46 -10.46
C GLY A 68 -10.38 5.58 -10.14
#